data_AF-A0A8I1Y934-F1
#
_entry.id   AF-A0A8I1Y934-F1
#
_cell.length_a   1.000
_cell.length_b   1.000
_cell.length_c   1.000
_cell.angle_alpha   90.00
_cell.angle_beta   90.00
_cell.angle_gamma   90.00
#
_symmetry.space_group_name_H-M   'P 1'
#
loop_
_entity.id
_entity.type
_entity.pdbx_description
1 polymer ?
#
loop_
_entity_poly.entity_id
_entity_poly.type
_entity_poly.pdbx_seq_one_letter_code
_entity_poly.pdbx_strand_id
1 'polypeptide(L)'
;MTKSEAQTRSEIIDQQLALSGWNVNDPTQVAKEFDILIELAGPRALFNGHQFSDYVLLGKDGRPLAVVEAKKSSRDAAIGREQAKQYSYNIQKQVGGELPFCFYTNGLEIYFWDLENAPPRKVVGFPSRDDLERFAYIRRNRKPLTQEFINTSIAGRDYQIRAIRSVLEGIEQKKRNFLLVMATGTGKTRTCIAMVDALMRASYAEKTLFLVDRIALREEVKAIYQLFALLSSQEIDQFKSWYQANNDIESACANDTATQLVRYADIPAAYNDLSDRLRAKILGENESKYWITQVLDEWKEEGKSPDDFLRTLARQTLKNPLAEANFLKMPFLEACRTKGVFDAADPM
;
A
#
# COMPACT_ATOMS: atom_id res chain seq x y z
N MET A 1 34.45 29.68 -4.95
CA MET A 1 35.11 28.92 -3.87
C MET A 1 34.47 27.56 -3.78
N THR A 2 35.25 26.49 -3.65
CA THR A 2 34.77 25.12 -3.42
C THR A 2 34.31 24.98 -1.97
N LYS A 3 33.06 24.55 -1.75
CA LYS A 3 32.54 24.32 -0.39
C LYS A 3 33.25 23.11 0.24
N SER A 4 33.61 23.23 1.52
CA SER A 4 34.05 22.08 2.32
C SER A 4 32.89 21.11 2.57
N GLU A 5 33.15 19.92 3.10
CA GLU A 5 32.11 18.91 3.33
C GLU A 5 31.12 19.38 4.40
N ALA A 6 31.63 19.97 5.48
CA ALA A 6 30.82 20.59 6.54
C ALA A 6 29.96 21.75 5.99
N GLN A 7 30.47 22.55 5.06
CA GLN A 7 29.68 23.60 4.39
C GLN A 7 28.65 23.00 3.42
N THR A 8 28.99 21.94 2.67
CA THR A 8 28.02 21.22 1.82
C THR A 8 26.88 20.66 2.66
N ARG A 9 27.20 20.10 3.83
CA ARG A 9 26.23 19.59 4.81
C ARG A 9 25.31 20.69 5.33
N SER A 10 25.87 21.69 6.01
CA SER A 10 25.10 22.76 6.67
C SER A 10 24.36 23.71 5.71
N GLU A 11 24.95 24.03 4.55
CA GLU A 11 24.36 25.03 3.64
C GLU A 11 23.47 24.42 2.55
N ILE A 12 23.54 23.11 2.30
CA ILE A 12 22.80 22.47 1.19
C ILE A 12 22.00 21.26 1.69
N ILE A 13 22.66 20.25 2.27
CA ILE A 13 21.99 18.99 2.64
C ILE A 13 20.98 19.23 3.76
N ASP A 14 21.34 20.01 4.78
CA ASP A 14 20.43 20.35 5.89
C ASP A 14 19.18 21.08 5.37
N GLN A 15 19.33 21.96 4.39
CA GLN A 15 18.19 22.66 3.76
C GLN A 15 17.30 21.69 2.97
N GLN A 16 17.89 20.76 2.22
CA GLN A 16 17.15 19.75 1.45
C GLN A 16 16.39 18.77 2.37
N LEU A 17 17.00 18.38 3.49
CA LEU A 17 16.35 17.59 4.53
C LEU A 17 15.18 18.37 5.14
N ALA A 18 15.38 19.64 5.48
CA ALA A 18 14.33 20.52 6.02
C ALA A 18 13.15 20.72 5.05
N LEU A 19 13.43 20.92 3.75
CA LEU A 19 12.39 20.99 2.71
C LEU A 19 11.56 19.70 2.61
N SER A 20 12.13 18.57 3.03
CA SER A 20 11.47 17.26 3.06
C SER A 20 10.81 16.97 4.41
N GLY A 21 10.76 17.96 5.32
CA GLY A 21 10.12 17.87 6.62
C GLY A 21 11.00 17.35 7.76
N TRP A 22 12.28 17.11 7.53
CA TRP A 22 13.21 16.65 8.58
C TRP A 22 13.79 17.82 9.37
N ASN A 23 13.67 17.79 10.69
CA ASN A 23 14.35 18.76 11.55
C ASN A 23 15.75 18.27 11.93
N VAL A 24 16.80 18.81 11.29
CA VAL A 24 18.21 18.45 11.54
C VAL A 24 18.74 18.86 12.93
N ASN A 25 17.96 19.63 13.69
CA ASN A 25 18.27 20.01 15.07
C ASN A 25 17.48 19.19 16.09
N ASP A 26 16.58 18.32 15.64
CA ASP A 26 15.83 17.40 16.48
C ASP A 26 16.49 16.00 16.41
N PRO A 27 17.21 15.58 17.46
CA PRO A 27 17.91 14.29 17.47
C PRO A 27 16.95 13.09 17.45
N THR A 28 15.64 13.29 17.68
CA THR A 28 14.63 12.24 17.55
C THR A 28 14.19 12.00 16.09
N GLN A 29 14.60 12.89 15.18
CA GLN A 29 14.37 12.79 13.75
C GLN A 29 15.66 12.57 12.98
N VAL A 30 16.72 13.31 13.31
CA VAL A 30 18.00 13.27 12.60
C VAL A 30 19.15 13.18 13.59
N ALA A 31 19.78 12.02 13.65
CA ALA A 31 21.02 11.84 14.40
C ALA A 31 22.23 12.16 13.50
N LYS A 32 22.97 13.21 13.84
CA LYS A 32 24.20 13.61 13.14
C LYS A 32 25.41 12.92 13.77
N GLU A 33 26.42 12.58 12.97
CA GLU A 33 27.62 11.85 13.43
C GLU A 33 27.21 10.59 14.21
N PHE A 34 26.30 9.80 13.65
CA PHE A 34 25.79 8.62 14.34
C PHE A 34 26.91 7.60 14.50
N ASP A 35 27.16 7.18 15.74
CA ASP A 35 28.22 6.24 16.10
C ASP A 35 27.89 4.81 15.69
N ILE A 36 28.77 4.24 14.88
CA ILE A 36 28.67 2.91 14.28
C ILE A 36 29.82 2.07 14.83
N LEU A 37 29.49 1.06 15.62
CA LEU A 37 30.44 0.09 16.12
C LEU A 37 30.87 -0.86 15.00
N ILE A 38 32.17 -1.02 14.84
CA ILE A 38 32.79 -1.94 13.90
C ILE A 38 33.50 -3.03 14.70
N GLU A 39 33.06 -4.27 14.51
CA GLU A 39 33.83 -5.42 14.96
C GLU A 39 35.05 -5.61 14.04
N LEU A 40 36.22 -5.13 14.49
CA LEU A 40 37.48 -5.33 13.80
C LEU A 40 38.04 -6.71 14.13
N ALA A 41 38.24 -7.57 13.13
CA ALA A 41 38.97 -8.82 13.28
C ALA A 41 40.48 -8.62 13.07
N GLY A 42 41.31 -9.29 13.89
CA GLY A 42 42.77 -9.30 13.75
C GLY A 42 43.52 -8.13 14.44
N PRO A 43 44.82 -7.94 14.17
CA PRO A 43 45.69 -6.98 14.88
C PRO A 43 45.26 -5.51 14.82
N ARG A 44 44.28 -5.18 13.96
CA ARG A 44 43.70 -3.84 13.81
C ARG A 44 42.67 -3.49 14.89
N ALA A 45 42.26 -4.43 15.73
CA ALA A 45 41.37 -4.18 16.87
C ALA A 45 41.94 -3.19 17.90
N LEU A 46 43.24 -2.87 17.82
CA LEU A 46 43.92 -1.96 18.73
C LEU A 46 43.66 -0.46 18.46
N PHE A 47 43.03 -0.10 17.33
CA PHE A 47 42.74 1.29 16.97
C PHE A 47 41.30 1.46 16.44
N ASN A 48 40.45 2.05 17.30
CA ASN A 48 39.11 2.58 17.03
C ASN A 48 38.17 1.72 16.16
N GLY A 49 37.40 0.85 16.82
CA GLY A 49 36.24 0.16 16.25
C GLY A 49 35.00 1.04 16.08
N HIS A 50 35.17 2.30 15.69
CA HIS A 50 34.08 3.27 15.52
C HIS A 50 34.14 3.93 14.15
N GLN A 51 32.98 4.09 13.53
CA GLN A 51 32.73 4.86 12.31
C GLN A 51 31.56 5.81 12.58
N PHE A 52 31.48 6.91 11.83
CA PHE A 52 30.40 7.88 11.99
C PHE A 52 29.71 8.10 10.66
N SER A 53 28.39 7.91 10.63
CA SER A 53 27.59 8.36 9.49
C SER A 53 27.22 9.82 9.66
N ASP A 54 27.27 10.60 8.57
CA ASP A 54 26.93 12.02 8.60
C ASP A 54 25.51 12.27 9.15
N TYR A 55 24.53 11.46 8.71
CA TYR A 55 23.16 11.50 9.22
C TYR A 55 22.51 10.12 9.24
N VAL A 56 21.74 9.87 10.30
CA VAL A 56 20.74 8.80 10.37
C VAL A 56 19.37 9.42 10.56
N LEU A 57 18.45 9.10 9.65
CA LEU A 57 17.05 9.52 9.67
C LEU A 57 16.24 8.50 10.46
N LEU A 58 15.51 8.95 11.48
CA LEU A 58 14.81 8.10 12.44
C LEU A 58 13.30 8.05 12.20
N GLY A 59 12.71 6.86 12.32
CA GLY A 59 11.26 6.64 12.31
C GLY A 59 10.62 7.09 13.61
N LYS A 60 9.29 7.22 13.65
CA LYS A 60 8.53 7.68 14.84
C LYS A 60 8.74 6.80 16.07
N ASP A 61 9.15 5.56 15.84
CA ASP A 61 9.55 4.57 16.84
C ASP A 61 11.01 4.75 17.34
N GLY A 62 11.73 5.76 16.85
CA GLY A 62 13.13 6.03 17.16
C GLY A 62 14.12 5.11 16.44
N ARG A 63 13.66 4.25 15.52
CA ARG A 63 14.54 3.31 14.81
C ARG A 63 15.14 3.93 13.54
N PRO A 64 16.37 3.56 13.14
CA PRO A 64 16.96 4.00 11.89
C PRO A 64 16.13 3.60 10.66
N LEU A 65 15.60 4.59 9.93
CA LEU A 65 14.93 4.40 8.64
C LEU A 65 15.90 4.54 7.48
N ALA A 66 16.84 5.48 7.57
CA ALA A 66 17.81 5.68 6.51
C ALA A 66 19.14 6.25 7.00
N VAL A 67 20.19 5.96 6.24
CA VAL A 67 21.54 6.50 6.38
C VAL A 67 21.78 7.50 5.25
N VAL A 68 22.38 8.64 5.55
CA VAL A 68 22.81 9.61 4.53
C VAL A 68 24.32 9.84 4.66
N GLU A 69 25.04 9.50 3.60
CA GLU A 69 26.47 9.77 3.47
C GLU A 69 26.71 11.00 2.59
N ALA A 70 27.42 11.98 3.11
CA ALA A 70 27.75 13.21 2.40
C ALA A 70 29.18 13.16 1.85
N LYS A 71 29.38 13.93 0.78
CA LYS A 71 30.69 14.29 0.23
C LYS A 71 30.70 15.78 -0.10
N LYS A 72 31.90 16.35 -0.22
CA LYS A 72 32.10 17.71 -0.75
C LYS A 72 31.38 17.88 -2.09
N SER A 73 30.75 19.03 -2.33
CA SER A 73 30.03 19.33 -3.58
C SER A 73 30.89 19.28 -4.85
N SER A 74 32.22 19.39 -4.71
CA SER A 74 33.17 19.26 -5.81
C SER A 74 33.60 17.82 -6.11
N ARG A 75 33.13 16.84 -5.35
CA ARG A 75 33.40 15.41 -5.53
C ARG A 75 32.16 14.71 -6.06
N ASP A 76 32.38 13.60 -6.75
CA ASP A 76 31.31 12.71 -7.19
C ASP A 76 30.65 12.05 -5.98
N ALA A 77 29.32 12.08 -5.90
CA ALA A 77 28.54 11.45 -4.85
C ALA A 77 28.78 9.92 -4.81
N ALA A 78 29.06 9.28 -5.95
CA ALA A 78 29.30 7.85 -6.06
C ALA A 78 30.47 7.35 -5.21
N ILE A 79 31.41 8.23 -4.84
CA ILE A 79 32.53 7.90 -3.93
C ILE A 79 32.00 7.45 -2.55
N GLY A 80 30.88 8.02 -2.08
CA GLY A 80 30.26 7.64 -0.81
C GLY A 80 29.42 6.35 -0.85
N ARG A 81 29.25 5.74 -2.04
CA ARG A 81 28.30 4.63 -2.23
C ARG A 81 28.61 3.40 -1.36
N GLU A 82 29.86 2.93 -1.35
CA GLU A 82 30.22 1.73 -0.57
C GLU A 82 30.19 2.02 0.93
N GLN A 83 30.56 3.24 1.33
CA GLN A 83 30.53 3.69 2.73
C GLN A 83 29.09 3.73 3.26
N ALA A 84 28.16 4.35 2.53
CA ALA A 84 26.74 4.39 2.89
C ALA A 84 26.12 2.99 3.02
N LYS A 85 26.51 2.06 2.14
CA LYS A 85 26.11 0.64 2.21
C LYS A 85 26.66 -0.03 3.47
N GLN A 86 27.95 0.10 3.76
CA GLN A 86 28.57 -0.48 4.95
C GLN A 86 27.92 0.04 6.23
N TYR A 87 27.65 1.35 6.30
CA TYR A 87 26.95 1.97 7.42
C TYR A 87 25.55 1.41 7.62
N SER A 88 24.79 1.22 6.54
CA SER A 88 23.44 0.62 6.63
C SER A 88 23.48 -0.79 7.24
N TYR A 89 24.43 -1.64 6.81
CA TYR A 89 24.59 -2.99 7.36
C TYR A 89 25.12 -3.01 8.80
N ASN A 90 26.09 -2.16 9.12
CA ASN A 90 26.65 -2.11 10.47
C ASN A 90 25.62 -1.57 11.48
N ILE A 91 24.86 -0.53 11.11
CA ILE A 91 23.74 -0.02 11.92
C ILE A 91 22.71 -1.12 12.13
N GLN A 92 22.29 -1.84 11.08
CA GLN A 92 21.35 -2.95 11.23
C GLN A 92 21.86 -4.02 12.21
N LYS A 93 23.15 -4.38 12.14
CA LYS A 93 23.77 -5.33 13.09
C LYS A 93 23.78 -4.79 14.52
N GLN A 94 24.10 -3.50 14.71
CA GLN A 94 24.25 -2.87 16.01
C GLN A 94 22.91 -2.65 16.71
N VAL A 95 21.91 -2.10 16.03
CA VAL A 95 20.61 -1.74 16.63
C VAL A 95 19.53 -2.81 16.44
N GLY A 96 19.75 -3.76 15.53
CA GLY A 96 18.75 -4.74 15.11
C GLY A 96 17.65 -4.14 14.24
N GLY A 97 16.74 -5.00 13.76
CA GLY A 97 15.58 -4.60 12.97
C GLY A 97 15.81 -4.61 11.46
N GLU A 98 15.05 -3.79 10.75
CA GLU A 98 15.09 -3.72 9.28
C GLU A 98 16.33 -2.98 8.79
N LEU A 99 16.84 -3.39 7.62
CA LEU A 99 17.95 -2.72 6.95
C LEU A 99 17.54 -1.29 6.56
N PRO A 100 18.21 -0.24 7.06
CA PRO A 100 17.89 1.15 6.70
C PRO A 100 18.06 1.39 5.20
N PHE A 101 17.28 2.32 4.66
CA PHE A 101 17.52 2.82 3.31
C PHE A 101 18.84 3.59 3.25
N CYS A 102 19.52 3.53 2.11
CA CYS A 102 20.83 4.11 1.93
C CYS A 102 20.74 5.32 1.01
N PHE A 103 21.28 6.46 1.45
CA PHE A 103 21.50 7.64 0.63
C PHE A 103 22.97 8.00 0.57
N TYR A 104 23.42 8.47 -0.58
CA TYR A 104 24.72 9.11 -0.73
C TYR A 104 24.59 10.34 -1.62
N THR A 105 25.25 11.43 -1.24
CA THR A 105 25.05 12.74 -1.87
C THR A 105 26.29 13.63 -1.77
N ASN A 106 26.40 14.59 -2.69
CA ASN A 106 27.34 15.71 -2.61
C ASN A 106 26.60 17.06 -2.47
N GLY A 107 25.32 17.03 -2.09
CA GLY A 107 24.41 18.18 -2.02
C GLY A 107 23.81 18.61 -3.36
N LEU A 108 24.42 18.29 -4.50
CA LEU A 108 23.86 18.58 -5.83
C LEU A 108 23.11 17.39 -6.43
N GLU A 109 23.61 16.19 -6.15
CA GLU A 109 23.01 14.93 -6.57
C GLU A 109 22.72 14.09 -5.35
N ILE A 110 21.52 13.51 -5.30
CA ILE A 110 21.10 12.61 -4.24
C ILE A 110 20.82 11.26 -4.89
N TYR A 111 21.43 10.21 -4.36
CA TYR A 111 21.12 8.85 -4.76
C TYR A 111 20.41 8.13 -3.63
N PHE A 112 19.34 7.41 -3.97
CA PHE A 112 18.61 6.53 -3.07
C PHE A 112 18.88 5.07 -3.44
N TRP A 113 19.12 4.25 -2.44
CA TRP A 113 19.37 2.83 -2.57
C TRP A 113 18.57 2.04 -1.54
N ASP A 114 17.62 1.25 -2.04
CA ASP A 114 16.93 0.22 -1.27
C ASP A 114 17.74 -1.07 -1.37
N LEU A 115 18.70 -1.22 -0.45
CA LEU A 115 19.63 -2.34 -0.42
C LEU A 115 18.88 -3.68 -0.48
N GLU A 116 19.46 -4.65 -1.20
CA GLU A 116 18.90 -5.99 -1.48
C GLU A 116 17.66 -6.01 -2.37
N ASN A 117 16.90 -4.92 -2.44
CA ASN A 117 15.61 -4.84 -3.14
C ASN A 117 15.71 -4.18 -4.51
N ALA A 118 16.54 -3.14 -4.68
CA ALA A 118 16.68 -2.42 -5.94
C ALA A 118 18.08 -1.83 -6.13
N PRO A 119 18.53 -1.60 -7.38
CA PRO A 119 19.77 -0.85 -7.63
C PRO A 119 19.62 0.62 -7.20
N PRO A 120 20.75 1.32 -6.91
CA PRO A 120 20.73 2.73 -6.57
C PRO A 120 20.23 3.58 -7.74
N ARG A 121 19.53 4.67 -7.44
CA ARG A 121 19.03 5.62 -8.45
C ARG A 121 19.16 7.06 -7.97
N LYS A 122 19.35 7.98 -8.90
CA LYS A 122 19.29 9.42 -8.61
C LYS A 122 17.86 9.83 -8.29
N VAL A 123 17.68 10.65 -7.26
CA VAL A 123 16.40 11.24 -6.83
C VAL A 123 16.53 12.75 -6.75
N VAL A 124 15.39 13.45 -6.83
CA VAL A 124 15.34 14.92 -6.86
C VAL A 124 15.44 15.52 -5.44
N GLY A 125 15.02 14.76 -4.43
CA GLY A 125 15.02 15.20 -3.04
C GLY A 125 14.95 14.00 -2.08
N PHE A 126 15.12 14.29 -0.80
CA PHE A 126 14.92 13.28 0.24
C PHE A 126 13.42 12.97 0.39
N PRO A 127 13.04 11.70 0.60
CA PRO A 127 11.69 11.38 1.04
C PRO A 127 11.43 11.92 2.45
N SER A 128 10.18 12.24 2.75
CA SER A 128 9.76 12.59 4.11
C SER A 128 9.84 11.37 5.04
N ARG A 129 9.74 11.61 6.36
CA ARG A 129 9.64 10.52 7.37
C ARG A 129 8.50 9.55 7.04
N ASP A 130 7.33 10.09 6.71
CA ASP A 130 6.15 9.29 6.33
C ASP A 130 6.39 8.49 5.05
N ASP A 131 7.12 9.03 4.08
CA ASP A 131 7.47 8.30 2.86
C ASP A 131 8.42 7.13 3.12
N LEU A 132 9.43 7.31 3.98
CA LEU A 132 10.35 6.23 4.35
C LEU A 132 9.63 5.15 5.17
N GLU A 133 8.77 5.51 6.11
CA GLU A 133 7.92 4.57 6.86
C GLU A 133 7.01 3.80 5.91
N ARG A 134 6.42 4.48 4.93
CA ARG A 134 5.60 3.86 3.88
C ARG A 134 6.41 2.93 2.98
N PHE A 135 7.65 3.29 2.62
CA PHE A 135 8.52 2.39 1.86
C PHE A 135 8.85 1.12 2.66
N ALA A 136 9.13 1.24 3.96
CA ALA A 136 9.35 0.09 4.84
C ALA A 136 8.08 -0.77 4.99
N TYR A 137 6.90 -0.16 5.13
CA TYR A 137 5.62 -0.87 5.11
C TYR A 137 5.43 -1.65 3.81
N ILE A 138 5.65 -1.01 2.66
CA ILE A 138 5.56 -1.64 1.35
C ILE A 138 6.55 -2.82 1.27
N ARG A 139 7.81 -2.63 1.67
CA ARG A 139 8.82 -3.71 1.68
C ARG A 139 8.35 -4.95 2.46
N ARG A 140 7.73 -4.75 3.63
CA ARG A 140 7.21 -5.84 4.47
C ARG A 140 5.98 -6.56 3.91
N ASN A 141 5.08 -5.82 3.26
CA ASN A 141 3.74 -6.31 2.93
C ASN A 141 3.56 -6.72 1.46
N ARG A 142 4.59 -6.51 0.62
CA ARG A 142 4.56 -6.93 -0.78
C ARG A 142 4.34 -8.43 -0.92
N LYS A 143 3.39 -8.81 -1.78
CA LYS A 143 3.08 -10.21 -2.13
C LYS A 143 3.68 -10.58 -3.49
N PRO A 144 4.11 -11.83 -3.73
CA PRO A 144 4.62 -12.24 -5.04
C PRO A 144 3.66 -11.87 -6.18
N LEU A 145 4.13 -11.06 -7.14
CA LEU A 145 3.33 -10.60 -8.28
C LEU A 145 3.07 -11.71 -9.29
N THR A 146 3.93 -12.73 -9.31
CA THR A 146 3.74 -13.96 -10.09
C THR A 146 2.45 -14.71 -9.73
N GLN A 147 1.98 -14.59 -8.48
CA GLN A 147 0.79 -15.29 -7.98
C GLN A 147 -0.48 -14.42 -8.05
N GLU A 148 -0.35 -13.13 -8.34
CA GLU A 148 -1.50 -12.22 -8.36
C GLU A 148 -2.41 -12.48 -9.54
N PHE A 149 -3.71 -12.68 -9.31
CA PHE A 149 -4.67 -12.82 -10.40
C PHE A 149 -4.92 -11.47 -11.08
N ILE A 150 -4.86 -11.43 -12.41
CA ILE A 150 -5.25 -10.25 -13.18
C ILE A 150 -6.78 -10.26 -13.29
N ASN A 151 -7.41 -9.13 -12.93
CA ASN A 151 -8.85 -9.02 -13.00
C ASN A 151 -9.33 -8.97 -14.47
N THR A 152 -9.79 -10.11 -14.99
CA THR A 152 -10.22 -10.27 -16.39
C THR A 152 -11.49 -9.49 -16.73
N SER A 153 -12.33 -9.17 -15.74
CA SER A 153 -13.48 -8.27 -15.93
C SER A 153 -13.03 -6.85 -16.28
N ILE A 154 -11.81 -6.44 -15.89
CA ILE A 154 -11.18 -5.18 -16.28
C ILE A 154 -10.39 -5.37 -17.58
N ALA A 155 -9.47 -6.32 -17.65
CA ALA A 155 -8.64 -6.58 -18.83
C ALA A 155 -8.50 -8.08 -19.11
N GLY A 156 -9.38 -8.62 -19.95
CA GLY A 156 -9.49 -10.06 -20.21
C GLY A 156 -8.92 -10.56 -21.54
N ARG A 157 -8.47 -9.69 -22.44
CA ARG A 157 -7.91 -10.13 -23.72
C ARG A 157 -6.48 -10.65 -23.53
N ASP A 158 -6.11 -11.71 -24.23
CA ASP A 158 -4.80 -12.39 -24.08
C ASP A 158 -3.60 -11.45 -24.14
N TYR A 159 -3.61 -10.49 -25.07
CA TYR A 159 -2.52 -9.52 -25.19
C TYR A 159 -2.46 -8.53 -24.02
N GLN A 160 -3.60 -8.21 -23.38
CA GLN A 160 -3.63 -7.35 -22.21
C GLN A 160 -3.08 -8.11 -21.00
N ILE A 161 -3.53 -9.35 -20.81
CA ILE A 161 -3.04 -10.23 -19.75
C ILE A 161 -1.53 -10.44 -19.89
N ARG A 162 -1.05 -10.76 -21.11
CA ARG A 162 0.37 -10.92 -21.40
C ARG A 162 1.16 -9.65 -21.11
N ALA A 163 0.69 -8.49 -21.57
CA ALA A 163 1.34 -7.21 -21.31
C ALA A 163 1.47 -6.91 -19.82
N ILE A 164 0.41 -7.13 -19.04
CA ILE A 164 0.40 -6.93 -17.58
C ILE A 164 1.39 -7.90 -16.93
N ARG A 165 1.34 -9.20 -17.26
CA ARG A 165 2.27 -10.22 -16.73
C ARG A 165 3.73 -9.85 -16.96
N SER A 166 4.08 -9.43 -18.18
CA SER A 166 5.45 -9.03 -18.48
C SER A 166 5.94 -7.84 -17.65
N VAL A 167 5.05 -6.89 -17.30
CA VAL A 167 5.41 -5.78 -16.40
C VAL A 167 5.59 -6.29 -14.97
N LEU A 168 4.66 -7.10 -14.47
CA LEU A 168 4.73 -7.66 -13.12
C LEU A 168 6.01 -8.48 -12.89
N GLU A 169 6.37 -9.36 -13.83
CA GLU A 169 7.62 -10.13 -13.81
C GLU A 169 8.85 -9.22 -13.86
N GLY A 170 8.81 -8.18 -14.70
CA GLY A 170 9.91 -7.23 -14.77
C GLY A 170 10.10 -6.43 -13.48
N ILE A 171 9.02 -6.12 -12.76
CA ILE A 171 9.08 -5.46 -11.45
C ILE A 171 9.78 -6.38 -10.43
N GLU A 172 9.47 -7.67 -10.41
CA GLU A 172 10.18 -8.64 -9.57
C GLU A 172 11.67 -8.77 -9.95
N GLN A 173 11.99 -8.61 -11.24
CA GLN A 173 13.38 -8.48 -11.73
C GLN A 173 14.01 -7.11 -11.44
N LYS A 174 13.42 -6.30 -10.56
CA LYS A 174 13.92 -4.99 -10.13
C LYS A 174 13.96 -3.94 -11.25
N LYS A 175 13.25 -4.16 -12.37
CA LYS A 175 13.07 -3.17 -13.44
C LYS A 175 12.02 -2.14 -12.98
N ARG A 176 12.22 -0.88 -13.38
CA ARG A 176 11.38 0.24 -12.94
C ARG A 176 10.63 0.94 -14.07
N ASN A 177 11.18 0.89 -15.29
CA ASN A 177 10.65 1.58 -16.44
C ASN A 177 10.20 0.56 -17.47
N PHE A 178 8.98 0.76 -17.98
CA PHE A 178 8.33 -0.14 -18.93
C PHE A 178 7.72 0.67 -20.06
N LEU A 179 7.82 0.17 -21.28
CA LEU A 179 7.17 0.74 -22.46
C LEU A 179 6.20 -0.30 -23.03
N LEU A 180 4.90 0.00 -22.97
CA LEU A 180 3.86 -0.82 -23.56
C LEU A 180 3.38 -0.17 -24.87
N VAL A 181 3.63 -0.84 -25.99
CA VAL A 181 3.19 -0.39 -27.32
C VAL A 181 1.88 -1.07 -27.67
N MET A 182 0.82 -0.29 -27.79
CA MET A 182 -0.54 -0.77 -28.04
C MET A 182 -1.26 0.13 -29.05
N ALA A 183 -1.91 -0.47 -30.05
CA ALA A 183 -2.69 0.28 -31.03
C ALA A 183 -3.89 1.01 -30.38
N THR A 184 -4.37 2.09 -31.00
CA THR A 184 -5.57 2.81 -30.55
C THR A 184 -6.81 1.89 -30.62
N GLY A 185 -7.72 2.01 -29.66
CA GLY A 185 -8.90 1.13 -29.54
C GLY A 185 -8.66 -0.25 -28.89
N THR A 186 -7.40 -0.64 -28.65
CA THR A 186 -7.08 -1.96 -28.05
C THR A 186 -7.22 -2.03 -26.53
N GLY A 187 -7.69 -0.95 -25.88
CA GLY A 187 -7.96 -0.96 -24.44
C GLY A 187 -6.76 -0.63 -23.55
N LYS A 188 -5.89 0.30 -23.98
CA LYS A 188 -4.75 0.81 -23.20
C LYS A 188 -5.13 1.17 -21.75
N THR A 189 -6.19 1.97 -21.59
CA THR A 189 -6.67 2.42 -20.28
C THR A 189 -7.08 1.25 -19.40
N ARG A 190 -7.81 0.28 -19.94
CA ARG A 190 -8.24 -0.93 -19.20
C ARG A 190 -7.04 -1.78 -18.77
N THR A 191 -6.05 -1.95 -19.64
CA THR A 191 -4.80 -2.65 -19.31
C THR A 191 -4.05 -1.94 -18.18
N CYS A 192 -3.93 -0.61 -18.22
CA CYS A 192 -3.27 0.15 -17.16
C CYS A 192 -4.00 0.03 -15.82
N ILE A 193 -5.34 0.08 -15.82
CA ILE A 193 -6.14 -0.05 -14.59
C ILE A 193 -5.97 -1.44 -13.97
N ALA A 194 -6.12 -2.51 -14.76
CA ALA A 194 -5.95 -3.87 -14.27
C ALA A 194 -4.53 -4.12 -13.73
N MET A 195 -3.52 -3.50 -14.33
CA MET A 195 -2.15 -3.53 -13.84
C MET A 195 -2.01 -2.82 -12.48
N VAL A 196 -2.57 -1.62 -12.35
CA VAL A 196 -2.54 -0.86 -11.09
C VAL A 196 -3.31 -1.58 -9.99
N ASP A 197 -4.48 -2.14 -10.29
CA ASP A 197 -5.26 -2.98 -9.37
C ASP A 197 -4.41 -4.13 -8.81
N ALA A 198 -3.74 -4.88 -9.69
CA ALA A 198 -2.86 -5.98 -9.28
C ALA A 198 -1.70 -5.48 -8.39
N LEU A 199 -1.06 -4.37 -8.75
CA LEU A 199 0.02 -3.78 -7.95
C LEU A 199 -0.46 -3.29 -6.59
N MET A 200 -1.68 -2.75 -6.49
CA MET A 200 -2.25 -2.29 -5.23
C MET A 200 -2.63 -3.46 -4.32
N ARG A 201 -3.31 -4.50 -4.85
CA ARG A 201 -3.65 -5.71 -4.08
C ARG A 201 -2.43 -6.48 -3.59
N ALA A 202 -1.34 -6.43 -4.35
CA ALA A 202 -0.05 -6.99 -3.99
C ALA A 202 0.79 -6.09 -3.06
N SER A 203 0.28 -4.93 -2.64
CA SER A 203 1.00 -3.93 -1.83
C SER A 203 2.29 -3.39 -2.47
N TYR A 204 2.41 -3.40 -3.79
CA TYR A 204 3.51 -2.75 -4.53
C TYR A 204 3.27 -1.26 -4.75
N ALA A 205 2.01 -0.85 -4.84
CA ALA A 205 1.59 0.52 -5.03
C ALA A 205 0.46 0.90 -4.05
N GLU A 206 0.51 2.13 -3.55
CA GLU A 206 -0.58 2.71 -2.75
C GLU A 206 -1.13 3.96 -3.43
N LYS A 207 -0.23 4.77 -3.99
CA LYS A 207 -0.54 5.95 -4.78
C LYS A 207 -0.03 5.76 -6.20
N THR A 208 -0.89 6.05 -7.18
CA THR A 208 -0.54 5.99 -8.60
C THR A 208 -0.91 7.30 -9.27
N LEU A 209 0.03 7.88 -10.00
CA LEU A 209 -0.18 9.06 -10.81
C LEU A 209 -0.42 8.64 -12.26
N PHE A 210 -1.59 8.99 -12.80
CA PHE A 210 -1.91 8.78 -14.21
C PHE A 210 -1.84 10.11 -14.95
N LEU A 211 -0.95 10.21 -15.95
CA LEU A 211 -0.74 11.40 -16.75
C LEU A 211 -1.40 11.26 -18.11
N VAL A 212 -2.18 12.26 -18.51
CA VAL A 212 -2.82 12.35 -19.83
C VAL A 212 -2.55 13.72 -20.45
N ASP A 213 -2.44 13.74 -21.77
CA ASP A 213 -2.08 14.93 -22.53
C ASP A 213 -3.22 15.97 -22.59
N ARG A 214 -4.48 15.53 -22.74
CA ARG A 214 -5.62 16.45 -22.95
C ARG A 214 -6.63 16.45 -21.81
N ILE A 215 -7.17 17.63 -21.49
CA ILE A 215 -8.21 17.83 -20.46
C ILE A 215 -9.46 16.97 -20.74
N ALA A 216 -9.91 16.85 -21.99
CA ALA A 216 -11.06 16.02 -22.35
C ALA A 216 -10.87 14.53 -21.98
N LEU A 217 -9.64 14.02 -22.09
CA LEU A 217 -9.29 12.66 -21.70
C LEU A 217 -9.16 12.51 -20.17
N ARG A 218 -8.97 13.61 -19.43
CA ARG A 218 -8.86 13.60 -17.97
C ARG A 218 -10.16 13.18 -17.32
N GLU A 219 -11.28 13.77 -17.72
CA GLU A 219 -12.58 13.49 -17.08
C GLU A 219 -13.07 12.08 -17.43
N GLU A 220 -12.86 11.62 -18.68
CA GLU A 220 -13.15 10.24 -19.08
C GLU A 220 -12.32 9.23 -18.27
N VAL A 221 -11.03 9.48 -18.12
CA VAL A 221 -10.15 8.63 -17.32
C VAL A 221 -10.56 8.69 -15.85
N LYS A 222 -10.79 9.88 -15.28
CA LYS A 222 -11.22 10.04 -13.89
C LYS A 222 -12.51 9.27 -13.61
N ALA A 223 -13.51 9.35 -14.48
CA ALA A 223 -14.75 8.61 -14.37
C ALA A 223 -14.50 7.09 -14.39
N ILE A 224 -13.65 6.60 -15.29
CA ILE A 224 -13.28 5.18 -15.33
C ILE A 224 -12.58 4.77 -14.03
N TYR A 225 -11.65 5.56 -13.50
CA TYR A 225 -10.94 5.24 -12.25
C TYR A 225 -11.83 5.33 -11.01
N GLN A 226 -12.85 6.20 -11.00
CA GLN A 226 -13.84 6.29 -9.93
C GLN A 226 -14.69 5.02 -9.81
N LEU A 227 -14.93 4.29 -10.91
CA LEU A 227 -15.60 2.98 -10.87
C LEU A 227 -14.84 1.95 -10.01
N PHE A 228 -13.54 2.15 -9.82
CA PHE A 228 -12.66 1.28 -9.04
C PHE A 228 -12.29 1.88 -7.68
N ALA A 229 -12.82 3.06 -7.33
CA ALA A 229 -12.60 3.66 -6.02
C ALA A 229 -13.46 2.95 -4.97
N LEU A 230 -12.81 2.58 -3.85
CA LEU A 230 -13.50 2.20 -2.62
C LEU A 230 -14.49 3.31 -2.21
N LEU A 231 -15.52 2.95 -1.45
CA LEU A 231 -16.42 3.93 -0.85
C LEU A 231 -15.57 4.99 -0.12
N SER A 232 -15.86 6.28 -0.37
CA SER A 232 -15.24 7.37 0.35
C SER A 232 -15.61 7.29 1.84
N SER A 233 -14.82 7.90 2.72
CA SER A 233 -15.15 7.92 4.15
C SER A 233 -16.54 8.50 4.42
N GLN A 234 -16.95 9.51 3.65
CA GLN A 234 -18.29 10.09 3.75
C GLN A 234 -19.38 9.10 3.35
N GLU A 235 -19.18 8.34 2.27
CA GLU A 235 -20.12 7.29 1.84
C GLU A 235 -20.15 6.12 2.83
N ILE A 236 -19.00 5.76 3.40
CA ILE A 236 -18.89 4.76 4.47
C ILE A 236 -19.65 5.23 5.71
N ASP A 237 -19.51 6.49 6.12
CA ASP A 237 -20.16 7.03 7.32
C ASP A 237 -21.66 7.26 7.12
N GLN A 238 -22.08 7.67 5.92
CA GLN A 238 -23.50 7.67 5.53
C GLN A 238 -24.08 6.26 5.59
N PHE A 239 -23.34 5.27 5.07
CA PHE A 239 -23.77 3.88 5.10
C PHE A 239 -23.84 3.31 6.53
N LYS A 240 -22.87 3.63 7.39
CA LYS A 240 -22.90 3.26 8.82
C LYS A 240 -24.10 3.86 9.54
N SER A 241 -24.34 5.15 9.33
CA SER A 241 -25.47 5.86 9.96
C SER A 241 -26.80 5.24 9.54
N TRP A 242 -26.93 4.89 8.25
CA TRP A 242 -28.08 4.18 7.72
C TRP A 242 -28.23 2.76 8.29
N TYR A 243 -27.15 1.98 8.38
CA TYR A 243 -27.17 0.64 8.97
C TYR A 243 -27.60 0.68 10.44
N GLN A 244 -27.11 1.66 11.20
CA GLN A 244 -27.49 1.87 12.60
C GLN A 244 -28.96 2.24 12.72
N ALA A 245 -29.44 3.22 11.94
CA ALA A 245 -30.85 3.64 11.97
C ALA A 245 -31.83 2.50 11.64
N ASN A 246 -31.43 1.56 10.78
CA ASN A 246 -32.27 0.44 10.36
C ASN A 246 -32.18 -0.82 11.23
N ASN A 247 -31.12 -0.94 12.04
CA ASN A 247 -30.96 -2.06 12.98
C ASN A 247 -31.15 -1.62 14.45
N ASP A 248 -31.53 -0.37 14.69
CA ASP A 248 -31.98 0.10 15.99
C ASP A 248 -33.44 -0.33 16.22
N ILE A 249 -33.59 -1.61 16.54
CA ILE A 249 -34.88 -2.25 16.80
C ILE A 249 -35.58 -1.60 17.99
N GLU A 250 -34.85 -1.13 19.00
CA GLU A 250 -35.44 -0.50 20.19
C GLU A 250 -36.08 0.86 19.84
N SER A 251 -35.38 1.73 19.11
CA SER A 251 -35.94 3.02 18.67
C SER A 251 -37.07 2.86 17.64
N ALA A 252 -36.94 1.86 16.75
CA ALA A 252 -38.00 1.51 15.79
C ALA A 252 -39.26 1.00 16.51
N CYS A 253 -39.11 0.16 17.53
CA CYS A 253 -40.22 -0.33 18.35
C CYS A 253 -40.80 0.76 19.28
N ALA A 254 -40.02 1.78 19.63
CA ALA A 254 -40.47 2.95 20.39
C ALA A 254 -41.24 3.98 19.56
N ASN A 255 -41.35 3.79 18.23
CA ASN A 255 -41.92 4.76 17.28
C ASN A 255 -41.30 6.16 17.41
N ASP A 256 -39.98 6.24 17.62
CA ASP A 256 -39.29 7.52 17.68
C ASP A 256 -39.37 8.25 16.33
N THR A 257 -40.09 9.38 16.30
CA THR A 257 -40.26 10.22 15.11
C THR A 257 -38.98 10.89 14.62
N ALA A 258 -37.91 10.91 15.42
CA ALA A 258 -36.60 11.40 14.99
C ALA A 258 -35.85 10.36 14.13
N THR A 259 -36.23 9.09 14.21
CA THR A 259 -35.61 8.00 13.46
C THR A 259 -36.34 7.80 12.13
N GLN A 260 -35.73 8.27 11.04
CA GLN A 260 -36.25 8.04 9.70
C GLN A 260 -35.95 6.60 9.27
N LEU A 261 -36.94 5.70 9.42
CA LEU A 261 -36.85 4.31 8.97
C LEU A 261 -36.85 4.25 7.43
N VAL A 262 -35.79 3.69 6.84
CA VAL A 262 -35.64 3.55 5.38
C VAL A 262 -35.41 2.09 5.04
N ARG A 263 -36.31 1.47 4.28
CA ARG A 263 -36.19 0.03 3.96
C ARG A 263 -35.05 -0.20 2.96
N TYR A 264 -34.51 -1.42 2.95
CA TYR A 264 -33.58 -1.87 1.90
C TYR A 264 -34.16 -1.66 0.48
N ALA A 265 -35.48 -1.78 0.33
CA ALA A 265 -36.20 -1.54 -0.93
C ALA A 265 -36.15 -0.08 -1.41
N ASP A 266 -35.86 0.85 -0.51
CA ASP A 266 -35.86 2.29 -0.80
C ASP A 266 -34.46 2.77 -1.26
N ILE A 267 -33.41 1.96 -1.08
CA ILE A 267 -32.02 2.28 -1.48
C ILE A 267 -31.91 2.65 -2.98
N PRO A 268 -32.51 1.91 -3.93
CA PRO A 268 -32.43 2.26 -5.34
C PRO A 268 -33.07 3.62 -5.66
N ALA A 269 -34.09 4.02 -4.90
CA ALA A 269 -34.80 5.28 -5.11
C ALA A 269 -34.13 6.46 -4.39
N ALA A 270 -33.66 6.26 -3.16
CA ALA A 270 -33.06 7.30 -2.33
C ALA A 270 -31.56 7.53 -2.63
N TYR A 271 -30.85 6.50 -3.08
CA TYR A 271 -29.39 6.52 -3.27
C TYR A 271 -28.98 5.70 -4.50
N ASN A 272 -29.40 6.14 -5.68
CA ASN A 272 -29.20 5.39 -6.93
C ASN A 272 -27.72 5.07 -7.24
N ASP A 273 -26.81 6.03 -7.04
CA ASP A 273 -25.36 5.82 -7.26
C ASP A 273 -24.77 4.76 -6.31
N LEU A 274 -25.18 4.80 -5.03
CA LEU A 274 -24.78 3.81 -4.04
C LEU A 274 -25.35 2.43 -4.35
N SER A 275 -26.61 2.38 -4.80
CA SER A 275 -27.28 1.15 -5.23
C SER A 275 -26.50 0.47 -6.36
N ASP A 276 -26.08 1.22 -7.38
CA ASP A 276 -25.32 0.68 -8.50
C ASP A 276 -23.92 0.20 -8.09
N ARG A 277 -23.25 0.93 -7.18
CA ARG A 277 -21.94 0.52 -6.63
C ARG A 277 -22.02 -0.71 -5.75
N LEU A 278 -23.04 -0.82 -4.90
CA LEU A 278 -23.31 -2.01 -4.08
C LEU A 278 -23.67 -3.21 -4.96
N ARG A 279 -24.50 -2.99 -5.99
CA ARG A 279 -24.82 -4.02 -6.97
C ARG A 279 -23.58 -4.47 -7.71
N ALA A 280 -22.70 -3.58 -8.14
CA ALA A 280 -21.43 -3.94 -8.79
C ALA A 280 -20.50 -4.72 -7.85
N LYS A 281 -20.50 -4.40 -6.55
CA LYS A 281 -19.72 -5.11 -5.52
C LYS A 281 -20.26 -6.52 -5.25
N ILE A 282 -21.57 -6.66 -5.07
CA ILE A 282 -22.24 -7.93 -4.75
C ILE A 282 -22.40 -8.82 -5.99
N LEU A 283 -22.78 -8.27 -7.14
CA LEU A 283 -22.94 -9.02 -8.40
C LEU A 283 -21.64 -9.12 -9.21
N GLY A 284 -20.57 -8.44 -8.78
CA GLY A 284 -19.24 -8.62 -9.36
C GLY A 284 -18.78 -10.07 -9.22
N GLU A 285 -18.06 -10.59 -10.21
CA GLU A 285 -17.84 -12.03 -10.37
C GLU A 285 -17.05 -12.72 -9.24
N ASN A 286 -16.48 -11.99 -8.27
CA ASN A 286 -15.49 -12.54 -7.34
C ASN A 286 -15.88 -12.52 -5.85
N GLU A 287 -16.50 -11.46 -5.31
CA GLU A 287 -16.66 -11.36 -3.84
C GLU A 287 -17.81 -12.19 -3.29
N SER A 288 -19.01 -12.08 -3.86
CA SER A 288 -20.17 -12.87 -3.45
C SER A 288 -19.97 -14.37 -3.66
N LYS A 289 -19.35 -14.74 -4.79
CA LYS A 289 -18.96 -16.14 -5.06
C LYS A 289 -17.97 -16.63 -4.01
N TYR A 290 -16.93 -15.86 -3.71
CA TYR A 290 -15.95 -16.22 -2.68
C TYR A 290 -16.60 -16.41 -1.31
N TRP A 291 -17.53 -15.54 -0.90
CA TRP A 291 -18.23 -15.70 0.38
C TRP A 291 -19.11 -16.95 0.42
N ILE A 292 -19.81 -17.28 -0.67
CA ILE A 292 -20.59 -18.52 -0.77
C ILE A 292 -19.65 -19.73 -0.74
N THR A 293 -18.56 -19.70 -1.51
CA THR A 293 -17.57 -20.79 -1.55
C THR A 293 -16.95 -21.01 -0.17
N GLN A 294 -16.60 -19.96 0.57
CA GLN A 294 -16.07 -20.09 1.94
C GLN A 294 -17.04 -20.84 2.87
N VAL A 295 -18.34 -20.52 2.80
CA VAL A 295 -19.36 -21.19 3.62
C VAL A 295 -19.46 -22.68 3.23
N LEU A 296 -19.38 -22.98 1.94
CA LEU A 296 -19.47 -24.35 1.42
C LEU A 296 -18.20 -25.18 1.70
N ASP A 297 -17.02 -24.57 1.65
CA ASP A 297 -15.73 -25.22 1.90
C ASP A 297 -15.56 -25.51 3.39
N GLU A 298 -15.84 -24.55 4.28
CA GLU A 298 -15.82 -24.80 5.74
C GLU A 298 -16.85 -25.86 6.15
N TRP A 299 -17.95 -25.98 5.39
CA TRP A 299 -18.92 -27.05 5.59
C TRP A 299 -18.43 -28.42 5.13
N LYS A 300 -17.81 -28.51 3.94
CA LYS A 300 -17.31 -29.78 3.38
C LYS A 300 -16.01 -30.28 4.02
N GLU A 301 -15.07 -29.38 4.32
CA GLU A 301 -13.72 -29.73 4.76
C GLU A 301 -13.60 -29.81 6.29
N GLU A 302 -14.31 -28.95 7.02
CA GLU A 302 -14.22 -28.87 8.48
C GLU A 302 -15.44 -29.49 9.20
N GLY A 303 -16.43 -29.98 8.46
CA GLY A 303 -17.64 -30.61 9.00
C GLY A 303 -18.54 -29.65 9.80
N LYS A 304 -18.37 -28.33 9.63
CA LYS A 304 -19.17 -27.31 10.33
C LYS A 304 -20.42 -26.98 9.52
N SER A 305 -21.61 -27.07 10.10
CA SER A 305 -22.82 -26.70 9.35
C SER A 305 -22.74 -25.25 8.84
N PRO A 306 -23.39 -24.91 7.70
CA PRO A 306 -23.46 -23.52 7.24
C PRO A 306 -24.00 -22.59 8.33
N ASP A 307 -24.91 -23.07 9.19
CA ASP A 307 -25.42 -22.30 10.33
C ASP A 307 -24.37 -22.02 11.41
N ASP A 308 -23.44 -22.94 11.66
CA ASP A 308 -22.36 -22.73 12.64
C ASP A 308 -21.32 -21.73 12.12
N PHE A 309 -21.05 -21.76 10.82
CA PHE A 309 -20.24 -20.75 10.16
C PHE A 309 -20.89 -19.37 10.25
N LEU A 310 -22.16 -19.26 9.86
CA LEU A 310 -22.91 -18.00 9.92
C LEU A 310 -23.00 -17.44 11.34
N ARG A 311 -23.16 -18.30 12.36
CA ARG A 311 -23.11 -17.89 13.77
C ARG A 311 -21.75 -17.34 14.19
N THR A 312 -20.67 -17.95 13.71
CA THR A 312 -19.30 -17.49 13.99
C THR A 312 -19.02 -16.16 13.31
N LEU A 313 -19.42 -16.04 12.04
CA LEU A 313 -19.28 -14.83 11.25
C LEU A 313 -20.15 -13.69 11.82
N ALA A 314 -21.36 -13.97 12.31
CA ALA A 314 -22.20 -12.99 13.02
C ALA A 314 -21.49 -12.37 14.23
N ARG A 315 -20.76 -13.17 15.02
CA ARG A 315 -19.98 -12.64 16.16
C ARG A 315 -18.79 -11.80 15.69
N GLN A 316 -18.11 -12.22 14.63
CA GLN A 316 -16.97 -11.49 14.07
C GLN A 316 -17.39 -10.16 13.46
N THR A 317 -18.53 -10.14 12.75
CA THR A 317 -19.10 -8.95 12.12
C THR A 317 -19.62 -7.95 13.15
N LEU A 318 -20.18 -8.41 14.27
CA LEU A 318 -20.50 -7.53 15.40
C LEU A 318 -19.25 -6.88 16.00
N LYS A 319 -18.14 -7.63 16.11
CA LYS A 319 -16.88 -7.12 16.68
C LYS A 319 -16.14 -6.18 15.73
N ASN A 320 -16.14 -6.49 14.44
CA ASN A 320 -15.43 -5.77 13.38
C ASN A 320 -16.27 -5.70 12.10
N PRO A 321 -17.30 -4.83 12.05
CA PRO A 321 -18.26 -4.80 10.94
C PRO A 321 -17.63 -4.38 9.61
N LEU A 322 -16.52 -3.64 9.65
CA LEU A 322 -15.86 -3.09 8.45
C LEU A 322 -14.76 -3.99 7.88
N ALA A 323 -14.23 -4.92 8.68
CA ALA A 323 -13.21 -5.85 8.21
C ALA A 323 -13.81 -6.72 7.09
N GLU A 324 -13.08 -6.88 5.98
CA GLU A 324 -13.48 -7.76 4.86
C GLU A 324 -14.91 -7.54 4.34
N ALA A 325 -15.44 -6.31 4.44
CA ALA A 325 -16.83 -5.99 4.08
C ALA A 325 -17.87 -6.84 4.82
N ASN A 326 -17.59 -7.22 6.07
CA ASN A 326 -18.47 -7.97 6.97
C ASN A 326 -19.91 -7.43 7.04
N PHE A 327 -20.07 -6.11 7.00
CA PHE A 327 -21.35 -5.42 6.96
C PHE A 327 -22.20 -5.72 5.70
N LEU A 328 -21.58 -6.10 4.58
CA LEU A 328 -22.26 -6.58 3.36
C LEU A 328 -22.33 -8.10 3.33
N LYS A 329 -21.26 -8.76 3.76
CA LYS A 329 -21.09 -10.20 3.75
C LYS A 329 -22.19 -10.92 4.52
N MET A 330 -22.50 -10.47 5.74
CA MET A 330 -23.53 -11.13 6.57
C MET A 330 -24.95 -11.03 6.00
N PRO A 331 -25.48 -9.82 5.71
CA PRO A 331 -26.82 -9.72 5.11
C PRO A 331 -26.94 -10.47 3.78
N PHE A 332 -25.86 -10.47 2.98
CA PHE A 332 -25.81 -11.24 1.73
C PHE A 332 -25.92 -12.75 1.98
N LEU A 333 -25.12 -13.30 2.88
CA LEU A 333 -25.13 -14.72 3.20
C LEU A 333 -26.44 -15.16 3.88
N GLU A 334 -27.05 -14.32 4.71
CA GLU A 334 -28.38 -14.57 5.26
C GLU A 334 -29.47 -14.59 4.19
N ALA A 335 -29.37 -13.70 3.19
CA ALA A 335 -30.27 -13.72 2.03
C ALA A 335 -30.07 -15.00 1.20
N CYS A 336 -28.82 -15.44 0.99
CA CYS A 336 -28.51 -16.72 0.34
C CYS A 336 -29.12 -17.91 1.11
N ARG A 337 -28.97 -17.96 2.44
CA ARG A 337 -29.60 -18.97 3.28
C ARG A 337 -31.13 -18.98 3.13
N THR A 338 -31.76 -17.81 3.19
CA THR A 338 -33.21 -17.67 3.05
C THR A 338 -33.72 -18.11 1.66
N LYS A 339 -32.85 -18.07 0.65
CA LYS A 339 -33.13 -18.55 -0.71
C LYS A 339 -32.73 -20.02 -0.94
N GLY A 340 -32.29 -20.73 0.09
CA GLY A 340 -31.92 -22.14 0.04
C GLY A 340 -30.62 -22.42 -0.72
N VAL A 341 -29.74 -21.43 -0.85
CA VAL A 341 -28.44 -21.58 -1.55
C VAL A 341 -27.55 -22.63 -0.88
N PHE A 342 -27.71 -22.82 0.44
CA PHE A 342 -26.93 -23.77 1.23
C PHE A 342 -27.66 -25.09 1.50
N ASP A 343 -28.92 -25.23 1.06
CA ASP A 343 -29.76 -26.39 1.34
C ASP A 343 -29.44 -27.58 0.41
N ALA A 344 -28.87 -27.31 -0.76
CA ALA A 344 -28.56 -28.29 -1.80
C ALA A 344 -27.17 -28.93 -1.66
N ALA A 345 -26.52 -28.66 -0.54
CA ALA A 345 -25.20 -29.14 -0.29
C ALA A 345 -25.38 -30.53 0.36
N ASP A 346 -25.26 -31.59 -0.43
CA ASP A 346 -25.34 -32.98 0.02
C ASP A 346 -24.04 -33.37 0.74
N PRO A 347 -24.06 -33.75 2.03
CA PRO A 347 -22.88 -34.24 2.73
C PRO A 347 -22.62 -35.69 2.30
N MET A 348 -21.87 -35.88 1.22
CA MET A 348 -21.15 -37.13 0.94
C MET A 348 -19.70 -37.02 1.37
#